data_AF-A0A8X6F6F7-F1
#
_entry.id   AF-A0A8X6F6F7-F1
#
_cell.length_a   1.000
_cell.length_b   1.000
_cell.length_c   1.000
_cell.angle_alpha   90.00
_cell.angle_beta   90.00
_cell.angle_gamma   90.00
#
_symmetry.space_group_name_H-M   'P 1'
#
loop_
_entity.id
_entity.type
_entity.pdbx_description
1 polymer ?
#
loop_
_entity_poly.entity_id
_entity_poly.type
_entity_poly.pdbx_seq_one_letter_code
_entity_poly.pdbx_strand_id
1 'polypeptide(L)'
;MEHDFKKILQGYKEFRNKYVNADASIMYNLHRNGQQPKIMVIACCDARVDPALILQCDPGDLFVVRNVGFGGIEKLRCNNPKNSYRV
;
A
#
# COMPACT_ATOMS: atom_id res chain seq x y z
N MET A 1 24.19 9.01 -2.81
CA MET A 1 23.25 10.05 -2.36
C MET A 1 22.51 10.72 -3.52
N GLU A 2 23.17 11.45 -4.42
CA GLU A 2 22.48 12.09 -5.57
C GLU A 2 21.83 11.06 -6.51
N HIS A 3 22.54 9.96 -6.79
CA HIS A 3 22.05 8.85 -7.61
C HIS A 3 20.80 8.18 -6.99
N ASP A 4 20.79 7.97 -5.68
CA ASP A 4 19.68 7.30 -4.98
C ASP A 4 18.42 8.18 -5.00
N PHE A 5 18.59 9.49 -4.83
CA PHE A 5 17.48 10.44 -4.92
C PHE A 5 16.87 10.50 -6.32
N LYS A 6 17.71 10.49 -7.37
CA LYS A 6 17.25 10.40 -8.77
C LYS A 6 16.44 9.13 -9.02
N LYS A 7 16.87 7.99 -8.47
CA LYS A 7 16.13 6.73 -8.56
C LYS A 7 14.74 6.81 -7.90
N ILE A 8 14.65 7.38 -6.69
CA ILE A 8 13.36 7.54 -5.98
C ILE A 8 12.41 8.45 -6.77
N LEU A 9 12.91 9.58 -7.30
CA LEU A 9 12.12 10.48 -8.14
C LEU A 9 11.61 9.80 -9.41
N GLN A 10 12.45 8.98 -10.05
CA GLN A 10 12.07 8.24 -11.24
C GLN A 10 10.98 7.21 -10.92
N GLY A 11 11.11 6.47 -9.82
CA GLY A 11 10.07 5.54 -9.35
C GLY A 11 8.73 6.23 -9.06
N TYR A 12 8.75 7.44 -8.51
CA TYR A 12 7.53 8.24 -8.31
C TYR A 12 6.86 8.64 -9.63
N LYS A 13 7.65 9.00 -10.66
CA LYS A 13 7.10 9.31 -11.99
C LYS A 13 6.43 8.09 -12.62
N GLU A 14 7.08 6.93 -12.52
CA GLU A 14 6.54 5.65 -12.99
C GLU A 14 5.24 5.28 -12.27
N PHE A 15 5.20 5.48 -10.95
CA PHE A 15 3.98 5.29 -10.15
C PHE A 15 2.83 6.17 -10.66
N ARG A 16 3.06 7.46 -10.89
CA ARG A 16 2.02 8.37 -11.42
C ARG A 16 1.55 7.92 -12.79
N ASN A 17 2.48 7.54 -13.66
CA ASN A 17 2.15 7.08 -15.00
C ASN A 17 1.29 5.81 -14.98
N LYS A 18 1.58 4.87 -14.08
CA LYS A 18 0.83 3.62 -13.97
C LYS A 18 -0.54 3.79 -13.30
N TYR A 19 -0.61 4.55 -12.21
CA TYR A 19 -1.77 4.51 -11.30
C TYR A 19 -2.61 5.79 -11.25
N VAL A 20 -2.12 6.91 -11.79
CA VAL A 20 -2.77 8.23 -11.67
C VAL A 20 -3.21 8.78 -13.03
N ASN A 21 -2.50 8.47 -14.11
CA ASN A 21 -2.76 9.04 -15.43
C ASN A 21 -3.99 8.39 -16.11
N ALA A 22 -5.18 8.78 -15.68
CA ALA A 22 -6.47 8.69 -16.38
C ALA A 22 -7.59 9.08 -15.40
N ASP A 23 -8.68 9.66 -15.92
CA ASP A 23 -9.88 9.93 -15.11
C ASP A 23 -10.55 8.64 -14.59
N ALA A 24 -10.24 7.48 -15.17
CA ALA A 24 -10.68 6.16 -14.71
C ALA A 24 -9.58 5.36 -13.96
N SER A 25 -8.49 6.01 -13.56
CA SER A 25 -7.38 5.34 -12.88
C SER A 25 -7.78 4.77 -11.51
N ILE A 26 -7.04 3.77 -11.03
CA ILE A 26 -7.26 3.18 -9.70
C ILE A 26 -7.21 4.26 -8.61
N MET A 27 -6.24 5.17 -8.66
CA MET A 27 -6.11 6.20 -7.63
C MET A 27 -7.25 7.23 -7.69
N TYR A 28 -7.74 7.56 -8.90
CA TYR A 28 -8.92 8.41 -9.04
C TYR A 28 -10.16 7.75 -8.42
N ASN A 29 -10.38 6.48 -8.72
CA ASN A 29 -11.50 5.71 -8.17
C ASN A 29 -11.42 5.58 -6.65
N LEU A 30 -10.25 5.24 -6.09
CA LEU A 30 -10.05 5.17 -4.64
C LEU A 30 -10.26 6.51 -3.95
N HIS A 31 -9.86 7.61 -4.59
CA HIS A 31 -10.08 8.95 -4.06
C HIS A 31 -11.57 9.33 -4.06
N ARG A 32 -12.30 9.05 -5.16
CA ARG A 32 -13.72 9.41 -5.31
C ARG A 32 -14.65 8.52 -4.50
N ASN A 33 -14.40 7.21 -4.51
CA ASN A 33 -15.32 6.19 -3.98
C ASN A 33 -14.86 5.63 -2.62
N GLY A 34 -13.66 5.99 -2.18
CA GLY A 34 -13.03 5.47 -0.96
C GLY A 34 -12.33 4.13 -1.18
N GLN A 35 -11.47 3.76 -0.23
CA GLN A 35 -10.82 2.45 -0.16
C GLN A 35 -11.59 1.50 0.77
N GLN A 36 -11.67 0.22 0.40
CA GLN A 36 -12.27 -0.83 1.25
C GLN A 36 -11.44 -2.13 1.23
N PRO A 37 -10.16 -2.07 1.66
CA PRO A 37 -9.29 -3.25 1.69
C PRO A 37 -9.91 -4.35 2.56
N LYS A 38 -9.90 -5.59 2.06
CA LYS A 38 -10.47 -6.75 2.79
C LYS A 38 -9.46 -7.37 3.76
N ILE A 39 -8.18 -7.07 3.59
CA ILE A 39 -7.08 -7.67 4.34
C ILE A 39 -6.24 -6.56 4.97
N MET A 40 -5.99 -6.69 6.27
CA MET A 40 -5.01 -5.87 6.99
C MET A 40 -3.75 -6.69 7.22
N VAL A 41 -2.58 -6.10 6.94
CA VAL A 41 -1.28 -6.73 7.19
C VAL A 41 -0.49 -5.88 8.17
N ILE A 42 -0.04 -6.49 9.27
CA ILE A 42 0.95 -5.93 10.18
C ILE A 42 2.31 -6.53 9.82
N ALA A 43 3.27 -5.67 9.47
CA ALA A 43 4.60 -6.10 9.01
C ALA A 43 5.74 -5.35 9.71
N CYS A 44 6.95 -5.89 9.59
CA CYS A 44 8.15 -5.26 10.13
C CYS A 44 8.59 -4.06 9.25
N CYS A 45 9.21 -3.06 9.86
CA CYS A 45 9.90 -1.97 9.15
C CYS A 45 11.20 -2.40 8.44
N ASP A 46 11.60 -3.68 8.53
CA ASP A 46 12.72 -4.23 7.76
C ASP A 46 12.50 -3.99 6.26
N ALA A 47 13.49 -3.37 5.59
CA ALA A 47 13.40 -2.94 4.20
C ALA A 47 13.18 -4.09 3.20
N ARG A 48 13.44 -5.35 3.61
CA ARG A 48 13.24 -6.54 2.79
C ARG A 48 11.79 -7.04 2.81
N VAL A 49 10.97 -6.57 3.75
CA VAL A 49 9.62 -7.09 4.01
C VAL A 49 8.59 -6.01 3.70
N ASP A 50 8.36 -5.74 2.41
CA ASP A 50 7.24 -4.93 1.95
C ASP A 50 6.08 -5.85 1.49
N PRO A 51 4.96 -5.90 2.23
CA PRO A 51 3.86 -6.81 1.91
C PRO A 51 3.22 -6.55 0.54
N ALA A 52 3.07 -5.28 0.14
CA ALA A 52 2.44 -4.96 -1.14
C ALA A 52 3.33 -5.41 -2.31
N LEU A 53 4.65 -5.27 -2.16
CA LEU A 53 5.62 -5.76 -3.14
C LEU A 53 5.64 -7.30 -3.21
N ILE A 54 5.73 -7.98 -2.06
CA ILE A 54 5.83 -9.44 -2.00
C ILE A 54 4.57 -10.12 -2.55
N LEU A 55 3.39 -9.55 -2.26
CA LEU A 55 2.11 -10.10 -2.67
C LEU A 55 1.62 -9.58 -4.03
N GLN A 56 2.40 -8.72 -4.70
CA GLN A 56 2.06 -8.11 -5.98
C GLN A 56 0.69 -7.39 -5.97
N CYS A 57 0.41 -6.68 -4.88
CA CYS A 57 -0.86 -5.98 -4.70
C CYS A 57 -0.90 -4.63 -5.42
N ASP A 58 -2.10 -4.25 -5.85
CA ASP A 58 -2.39 -2.92 -6.34
C ASP A 58 -2.88 -2.00 -5.19
N PRO A 59 -2.86 -0.67 -5.38
CA PRO A 59 -3.41 0.26 -4.41
C PRO A 59 -4.86 -0.09 -4.05
N GLY A 60 -5.18 -0.14 -2.76
CA GLY A 60 -6.51 -0.46 -2.25
C GLY A 60 -6.75 -1.92 -1.88
N ASP A 61 -5.87 -2.86 -2.27
CA ASP A 61 -6.00 -4.28 -1.92
C ASP A 61 -5.74 -4.54 -0.43
N LEU A 62 -4.70 -3.89 0.12
CA LEU A 62 -4.22 -4.10 1.48
C LEU A 62 -4.29 -2.81 2.31
N PHE A 63 -4.67 -2.96 3.57
CA PHE A 63 -4.38 -1.96 4.61
C PHE A 63 -3.12 -2.39 5.37
N VAL A 64 -2.01 -1.68 5.21
CA VAL A 64 -0.71 -2.11 5.75
C VAL A 64 -0.26 -1.20 6.89
N VAL A 65 0.10 -1.78 8.04
CA VAL A 65 0.78 -1.11 9.13
C VAL A 65 2.17 -1.72 9.29
N ARG A 66 3.22 -0.88 9.29
CA ARG A 66 4.61 -1.33 9.49
C ARG A 66 5.14 -0.76 10.80
N ASN A 67 5.70 -1.62 11.66
CA ASN A 67 6.31 -1.23 12.93
C ASN A 67 7.73 -1.79 13.11
N VAL A 68 8.54 -1.12 13.94
CA VAL A 68 9.88 -1.56 14.32
C VAL A 68 9.77 -2.74 15.28
N GLY A 69 10.33 -3.89 14.87
CA GLY A 69 10.32 -5.10 15.67
C GLY A 69 8.97 -5.81 15.63
N PHE A 70 8.86 -6.84 14.79
CA PHE A 70 7.78 -7.81 14.89
C PHE A 70 8.29 -9.18 14.45
N GLY A 71 8.78 -9.96 15.41
CA GLY A 71 9.02 -11.38 15.23
C GLY A 71 7.68 -12.11 15.23
N GLY A 72 7.15 -12.43 14.06
CA GLY A 72 5.97 -13.27 13.89
C GLY A 72 4.87 -12.61 13.06
N ILE A 73 4.58 -13.15 11.87
CA ILE A 73 3.45 -12.71 11.05
C ILE A 73 2.20 -13.39 11.61
N GLU A 74 1.42 -12.71 12.44
CA GLU A 74 0.08 -13.19 12.83
C GLU A 74 -0.96 -12.63 11.85
N LYS A 75 -1.70 -13.52 11.17
CA LYS A 75 -2.80 -13.15 10.28
C LYS A 75 -3.95 -12.59 11.10
N LEU A 76 -4.07 -11.26 11.21
CA LEU A 76 -5.28 -10.63 11.72
C LEU A 76 -6.34 -10.59 10.61
N ARG A 77 -7.37 -11.44 10.76
CA ARG A 77 -8.53 -11.46 9.87
C ARG A 77 -9.51 -10.37 10.31
N CYS A 78 -9.78 -9.37 9.47
CA CYS A 78 -10.79 -8.34 9.75
C CYS A 78 -12.19 -8.95 9.65
N ASN A 79 -12.85 -9.18 10.79
CA ASN A 79 -14.20 -9.76 10.86
C ASN A 79 -15.33 -8.71 11.03
N ASN A 80 -15.08 -7.43 10.74
CA ASN A 80 -16.10 -6.39 10.93
C ASN A 80 -16.38 -5.59 9.63
N PRO A 81 -17.54 -5.80 8.97
CA PRO A 81 -17.89 -5.13 7.71
C PRO A 81 -18.25 -3.64 7.88
N LYS A 82 -18.21 -3.07 9.09
CA LYS A 82 -18.63 -1.68 9.36
C LYS A 82 -17.52 -0.69 9.71
N ASN A 83 -16.25 -1.12 9.81
CA ASN A 83 -15.16 -0.18 10.01
C ASN A 83 -14.64 0.33 8.67
N SER A 84 -15.26 1.42 8.17
CA SER A 84 -14.57 2.30 7.24
C SER A 84 -13.35 2.86 7.96
N TYR A 85 -12.15 2.35 7.68
CA TYR A 85 -10.92 3.01 8.05
C TYR A 85 -10.85 4.32 7.26
N ARG A 86 -11.45 5.39 7.80
CA ARG A 86 -11.18 6.75 7.35
C ARG A 86 -9.82 7.11 7.91
N VAL A 87 -8.83 7.22 7.02
CA VAL A 87 -7.59 7.94 7.28
C VAL A 87 -7.88 9.42 7.08
#